data_AF-A0A8T4W7P2-F1
#
_entry.id   AF-A0A8T4W7P2-F1
#
_cell.length_a   1.000
_cell.length_b   1.000
_cell.length_c   1.000
_cell.angle_alpha   90.00
_cell.angle_beta   90.00
_cell.angle_gamma   90.00
#
_symmetry.space_group_name_H-M   'P 1'
#
loop_
_entity.id
_entity.type
_entity.pdbx_description
1 polymer ?
#
loop_
_entity_poly.entity_id
_entity_poly.type
_entity_poly.pdbx_seq_one_letter_code
_entity_poly.pdbx_strand_id
1 'polypeptide(L)'
;MGKKYSKKEVRSKWNDITEEPNLIYRNGEKIFNYSGFVKGHPALRYFEYISKIMLEDFDVLKRIGETPGNLRKDKSFDMDHEGTLDISGKDEDLKITERRLAVALYNSSHHFRFGKIFDYETPLKEKEASGIGEIDLLSKRNEEVGIIELKIGKSQKGETLFRALMEAYTFTKLINKRKEKFIKDFGLKNEISFRPIVLTLTDSFCAENMHMLVNGNAPNLKDLIIKMNAHLAKIEILPFEFYAFDSENPALKQDEQGKIIFENSKFLEVRVMEYDYR
;
A
#
# COMPACT_ATOMS: atom_id res chain seq x y z
N MET A 1 0.12 4.88 -26.80
CA MET A 1 0.21 3.50 -26.24
C MET A 1 1.31 3.46 -25.19
N GLY A 2 1.07 2.86 -24.03
CA GLY A 2 2.08 2.70 -22.97
C GLY A 2 3.25 1.82 -23.41
N LYS A 3 4.41 1.99 -22.79
CA LYS A 3 5.61 1.17 -23.05
C LYS A 3 5.30 -0.30 -22.69
N LYS A 4 5.53 -1.21 -23.64
CA LYS A 4 5.43 -2.67 -23.42
C LYS A 4 6.83 -3.26 -23.30
N TYR A 5 7.02 -4.08 -22.28
CA TYR A 5 8.22 -4.83 -21.92
C TYR A 5 8.08 -6.33 -22.24
N SER A 6 9.11 -6.94 -22.80
CA SER A 6 9.22 -8.37 -23.07
C SER A 6 9.61 -9.16 -21.82
N LYS A 7 9.48 -10.49 -21.88
CA LYS A 7 9.96 -11.39 -20.82
C LYS A 7 11.44 -11.19 -20.47
N LYS A 8 12.28 -10.95 -21.49
CA LYS A 8 13.73 -10.70 -21.34
C LYS A 8 13.99 -9.39 -20.60
N GLU A 9 13.27 -8.32 -20.95
CA GLU A 9 13.40 -7.03 -20.28
C GLU A 9 12.97 -7.11 -18.80
N VAL A 10 11.86 -7.80 -18.51
CA VAL A 10 11.40 -8.01 -17.12
C VAL A 10 12.43 -8.81 -16.32
N ARG A 11 12.99 -9.90 -16.86
CA ARG A 11 14.01 -10.71 -16.15
C ARG A 11 15.30 -9.92 -15.94
N SER A 12 15.75 -9.16 -16.94
CA SER A 12 16.93 -8.30 -16.80
C SER A 12 16.75 -7.30 -15.66
N LYS A 13 15.59 -6.62 -15.62
CA LYS A 13 15.25 -5.67 -14.56
C LYS A 13 15.20 -6.32 -13.18
N TRP A 14 14.70 -7.54 -13.08
CA TRP A 14 14.70 -8.30 -11.83
C TRP A 14 16.10 -8.71 -11.39
N ASN A 15 16.99 -9.07 -12.32
CA ASN A 15 18.37 -9.38 -12.01
C ASN A 15 19.12 -8.14 -11.48
N ASP A 16 18.90 -6.95 -12.04
CA ASP A 16 19.45 -5.70 -11.51
C ASP A 16 19.07 -5.49 -10.03
N ILE A 17 17.81 -5.78 -9.67
CA ILE A 17 17.31 -5.72 -8.28
C ILE A 17 17.97 -6.76 -7.38
N THR A 18 18.32 -7.92 -7.94
CA THR A 18 18.96 -9.00 -7.17
C THR A 18 20.36 -8.62 -6.71
N GLU A 19 21.10 -7.86 -7.52
CA GLU A 19 22.43 -7.37 -7.20
C GLU A 19 22.38 -6.23 -6.17
N GLU A 20 21.42 -5.31 -6.30
CA GLU A 20 21.22 -4.20 -5.36
C GLU A 20 19.76 -4.07 -4.90
N PRO A 21 19.30 -4.86 -3.90
CA PRO A 21 17.89 -4.86 -3.47
C PRO A 21 17.35 -3.51 -2.97
N ASN A 22 18.23 -2.60 -2.56
CA ASN A 22 17.87 -1.26 -2.10
C ASN A 22 17.54 -0.29 -3.25
N LEU A 23 17.87 -0.62 -4.50
CA LEU A 23 17.55 0.20 -5.68
C LEU A 23 16.08 0.15 -6.07
N ILE A 24 15.35 -0.89 -5.66
CA ILE A 24 14.00 -1.15 -6.12
C ILE A 24 13.04 0.02 -5.87
N TYR A 25 13.30 0.78 -4.81
CA TYR A 25 12.58 1.99 -4.45
C TYR A 25 13.35 3.27 -4.83
N ARG A 26 14.69 3.26 -4.85
CA ARG A 26 15.56 4.46 -5.06
C ARG A 26 15.30 5.24 -6.35
N ASN A 27 14.86 4.57 -7.41
CA ASN A 27 14.66 5.18 -8.73
C ASN A 27 13.26 4.94 -9.33
N GLY A 28 12.26 4.52 -8.53
CA GLY A 28 10.96 4.11 -9.06
C GLY A 28 11.12 3.10 -10.20
N GLU A 29 12.04 2.14 -10.02
CA GLU A 29 12.40 1.15 -11.02
C GLU A 29 11.10 0.53 -11.56
N LYS A 30 10.89 0.75 -12.86
CA LYS A 30 9.55 0.69 -13.48
C LYS A 30 8.90 -0.68 -13.38
N ILE A 31 9.61 -1.73 -12.95
CA ILE A 31 9.12 -3.11 -12.98
C ILE A 31 7.85 -3.31 -12.15
N PHE A 32 7.72 -2.65 -10.98
CA PHE A 32 6.48 -2.69 -10.19
C PHE A 32 5.36 -1.81 -10.77
N ASN A 33 5.75 -0.85 -11.61
CA ASN A 33 4.83 0.01 -12.35
C ASN A 33 4.45 -0.58 -13.72
N TYR A 34 4.97 -1.74 -14.10
CA TYR A 34 4.58 -2.40 -15.34
C TYR A 34 3.14 -2.88 -15.24
N SER A 35 2.34 -2.49 -16.22
CA SER A 35 0.92 -2.78 -16.28
C SER A 35 0.49 -3.22 -17.67
N GLY A 36 -0.65 -3.89 -17.75
CA GLY A 36 -1.12 -4.53 -18.97
C GLY A 36 -0.45 -5.89 -19.21
N PHE A 37 -0.02 -6.13 -20.45
CA PHE A 37 0.42 -7.44 -20.93
C PHE A 37 1.87 -7.45 -21.41
N VAL A 38 2.57 -8.55 -21.15
CA VAL A 38 3.92 -8.80 -21.63
C VAL A 38 3.99 -8.71 -23.15
N LYS A 39 4.99 -7.98 -23.68
CA LYS A 39 5.21 -7.79 -25.12
C LYS A 39 5.37 -9.15 -25.79
N GLY A 40 4.56 -9.41 -26.83
CA GLY A 40 4.53 -10.69 -27.54
C GLY A 40 3.65 -11.76 -26.90
N HIS A 41 3.00 -11.48 -25.76
CA HIS A 41 2.12 -12.42 -25.06
C HIS A 41 0.81 -11.73 -24.65
N PRO A 42 -0.18 -11.64 -25.56
CA PRO A 42 -1.38 -10.83 -25.37
C PRO A 42 -2.31 -11.32 -24.24
N ALA A 43 -2.12 -12.53 -23.74
CA ALA A 43 -2.88 -13.08 -22.60
C ALA A 43 -2.10 -13.06 -21.27
N LEU A 44 -0.81 -12.73 -21.28
CA LEU A 44 0.03 -12.80 -20.08
C LEU A 44 0.17 -11.42 -19.44
N ARG A 45 -0.49 -11.23 -18.28
CA ARG A 45 -0.37 -10.01 -17.48
C ARG A 45 1.06 -9.84 -16.94
N TYR A 46 1.51 -8.59 -16.81
CA TYR A 46 2.82 -8.31 -16.21
C TYR A 46 2.92 -8.81 -14.78
N PHE A 47 1.97 -8.44 -13.92
CA PHE A 47 1.98 -8.82 -12.50
C PHE A 47 2.09 -10.34 -12.34
N GLU A 48 1.43 -11.10 -13.22
CA GLU A 48 1.43 -12.55 -13.16
C GLU A 48 2.79 -13.13 -13.54
N TYR A 49 3.41 -12.59 -14.59
CA TYR A 49 4.73 -13.01 -15.02
C TYR A 49 5.83 -12.66 -14.01
N ILE A 50 5.82 -11.44 -13.45
CA ILE A 50 6.80 -11.06 -12.42
C ILE A 50 6.57 -11.83 -11.12
N SER A 51 5.33 -12.16 -10.76
CA SER A 51 5.04 -12.99 -9.59
C SER A 51 5.68 -14.38 -9.70
N LYS A 52 5.63 -14.98 -10.90
CA LYS A 52 6.35 -16.24 -11.18
C LYS A 52 7.85 -16.11 -10.93
N ILE A 53 8.49 -15.06 -11.45
CA ILE A 53 9.93 -14.82 -11.26
C ILE A 53 10.25 -14.64 -9.76
N MET A 54 9.43 -13.89 -9.02
CA MET A 54 9.61 -13.68 -7.58
C MET A 54 9.40 -14.95 -6.75
N LEU A 55 8.55 -15.87 -7.20
CA LEU A 55 8.38 -17.16 -6.55
C LEU A 55 9.65 -18.00 -6.64
N GLU A 56 10.31 -17.99 -7.81
CA GLU A 56 11.61 -18.63 -8.04
C GLU A 56 12.71 -17.98 -7.19
N ASP A 57 12.73 -16.64 -7.11
CA ASP A 57 13.78 -15.85 -6.47
C ASP A 57 13.33 -15.20 -5.13
N PHE A 58 12.53 -15.92 -4.34
CA PHE A 58 11.85 -15.33 -3.16
C PHE A 58 12.82 -14.80 -2.08
N ASP A 59 14.04 -15.36 -1.99
CA ASP A 59 15.08 -14.86 -1.08
C ASP A 59 15.53 -13.44 -1.41
N VAL A 60 15.47 -13.03 -2.68
CA VAL A 60 15.69 -11.63 -3.08
C VAL A 60 14.60 -10.74 -2.49
N LEU A 61 13.34 -11.16 -2.60
CA LEU A 61 12.19 -10.41 -2.11
C LEU A 61 12.18 -10.21 -0.59
N LYS A 62 12.68 -11.20 0.17
CA LYS A 62 12.88 -11.02 1.63
C LYS A 62 13.85 -9.89 1.94
N ARG A 63 14.95 -9.81 1.16
CA ARG A 63 16.02 -8.83 1.29
C ARG A 63 15.68 -7.42 0.79
N ILE A 64 14.62 -7.27 0.00
CA ILE A 64 14.11 -5.96 -0.40
C ILE A 64 13.80 -5.11 0.84
N GLY A 65 14.39 -3.92 0.86
CA GLY A 65 14.26 -2.97 1.95
C GLY A 65 14.99 -3.38 3.22
N GLU A 66 15.82 -4.42 3.26
CA GLU A 66 16.47 -4.83 4.52
C GLU A 66 17.70 -4.01 4.92
N THR A 67 18.23 -3.18 4.03
CA THR A 67 19.37 -2.29 4.33
C THR A 67 19.04 -0.80 4.22
N PRO A 68 17.97 -0.26 4.84
CA PRO A 68 17.78 1.18 4.84
C PRO A 68 18.66 1.72 5.96
N GLY A 69 19.85 2.22 5.60
CA GLY A 69 20.69 2.98 6.53
C GLY A 69 19.95 4.14 7.22
N ASN A 70 18.80 4.55 6.67
CA ASN A 70 18.03 5.74 7.02
C ASN A 70 16.59 5.47 7.51
N LEU A 71 16.23 4.26 7.96
CA LEU A 71 14.97 4.13 8.74
C LEU A 71 14.97 5.11 9.89
N ARG A 72 13.82 5.70 10.25
CA ARG A 72 13.72 6.63 11.39
C ARG A 72 14.32 6.02 12.64
N LYS A 73 15.50 6.51 13.03
CA LYS A 73 16.19 6.12 14.27
C LYS A 73 15.94 7.19 15.32
N ASP A 74 16.14 8.44 14.95
CA ASP A 74 16.13 9.54 15.89
C ASP A 74 14.80 10.32 15.87
N LYS A 75 14.25 10.58 14.67
CA LYS A 75 12.96 11.29 14.53
C LYS A 75 11.77 10.40 14.91
N SER A 76 10.72 10.98 15.48
CA SER A 76 9.44 10.31 15.80
C SER A 76 8.76 9.76 14.54
N PHE A 77 8.05 8.64 14.60
CA PHE A 77 7.12 8.27 13.52
C PHE A 77 5.84 9.12 13.54
N ASP A 78 5.40 9.53 14.73
CA ASP A 78 4.29 10.46 14.89
C ASP A 78 4.70 11.85 14.36
N MET A 79 3.95 12.32 13.37
CA MET A 79 4.17 13.59 12.69
C MET A 79 3.23 14.70 13.19
N ASP A 80 2.46 14.44 14.25
CA ASP A 80 1.49 15.38 14.84
C ASP A 80 0.44 15.85 13.81
N HIS A 81 -0.07 14.93 12.98
CA HIS A 81 -1.02 15.27 11.93
C HIS A 81 -2.36 15.81 12.47
N GLU A 82 -2.72 17.03 12.06
CA GLU A 82 -3.94 17.71 12.52
C GLU A 82 -5.19 17.40 11.68
N GLY A 83 -5.02 16.68 10.55
CA GLY A 83 -6.11 16.37 9.62
C GLY A 83 -6.49 17.54 8.70
N THR A 84 -5.60 18.51 8.51
CA THR A 84 -5.80 19.66 7.63
C THR A 84 -4.91 19.52 6.38
N LEU A 85 -5.32 20.17 5.29
CA LEU A 85 -4.51 20.30 4.07
C LEU A 85 -4.48 21.77 3.65
N ASP A 86 -3.32 22.24 3.20
CA ASP A 86 -3.22 23.54 2.54
C ASP A 86 -3.84 23.44 1.13
N ILE A 87 -5.07 23.91 1.00
CA ILE A 87 -5.79 23.96 -0.27
C ILE A 87 -5.66 25.38 -0.81
N SER A 88 -4.78 25.57 -1.79
CA SER A 88 -4.75 26.82 -2.55
C SER A 88 -6.10 27.04 -3.25
N GLY A 89 -6.72 28.20 -3.08
CA GLY A 89 -8.13 28.53 -3.39
C GLY A 89 -8.59 28.50 -4.85
N LYS A 90 -8.16 27.52 -5.66
CA LYS A 90 -8.67 27.24 -7.01
C LYS A 90 -9.33 25.87 -7.17
N ASP A 91 -9.47 25.11 -6.08
CA ASP A 91 -10.05 23.75 -6.09
C ASP A 91 -11.41 23.75 -5.37
N GLU A 92 -12.37 24.48 -5.94
CA GLU A 92 -13.74 24.62 -5.39
C GLU A 92 -14.47 23.27 -5.26
N ASP A 93 -14.05 22.24 -6.02
CA ASP A 93 -14.71 20.93 -6.09
C ASP A 93 -14.05 19.83 -5.23
N LEU A 94 -12.95 20.14 -4.52
CA LEU A 94 -12.16 19.18 -3.70
C LEU A 94 -12.06 17.78 -4.31
N LYS A 95 -11.61 17.70 -5.57
CA LYS A 95 -11.48 16.42 -6.29
C LYS A 95 -10.78 15.36 -5.43
N ILE A 96 -11.36 14.16 -5.39
CA ILE A 96 -10.79 13.04 -4.62
C ILE A 96 -9.42 12.69 -5.20
N THR A 97 -8.42 12.76 -4.33
CA THR A 97 -7.06 12.25 -4.54
C THR A 97 -6.75 11.26 -3.42
N GLU A 98 -5.72 10.41 -3.57
CA GLU A 98 -5.31 9.48 -2.50
C GLU A 98 -5.08 10.21 -1.18
N ARG A 99 -4.31 11.30 -1.25
CA ARG A 99 -4.03 12.17 -0.09
C ARG A 99 -5.28 12.73 0.55
N ARG A 100 -6.20 13.30 -0.23
CA ARG A 100 -7.45 13.88 0.30
C ARG A 100 -8.35 12.81 0.91
N LEU A 101 -8.42 11.64 0.28
CA LEU A 101 -9.17 10.51 0.83
C LEU A 101 -8.54 10.02 2.14
N ALA A 102 -7.22 9.88 2.21
CA ALA A 102 -6.51 9.48 3.42
C ALA A 102 -6.79 10.43 4.60
N VAL A 103 -6.69 11.74 4.36
CA VAL A 103 -7.01 12.77 5.37
C VAL A 103 -8.49 12.72 5.78
N ALA A 104 -9.40 12.54 4.82
CA ALA A 104 -10.83 12.41 5.12
C ALA A 104 -11.14 11.14 5.94
N LEU A 105 -10.50 10.01 5.62
CA LEU A 105 -10.60 8.77 6.39
C LEU A 105 -10.08 8.94 7.82
N TYR A 106 -8.94 9.64 8.00
CA TYR A 106 -8.43 10.02 9.32
C TYR A 106 -9.45 10.86 10.10
N ASN A 107 -9.95 11.94 9.50
CA ASN A 107 -10.90 12.85 10.15
C ASN A 107 -12.25 12.20 10.46
N SER A 108 -12.68 11.18 9.69
CA SER A 108 -13.94 10.48 9.91
C SER A 108 -14.03 9.86 11.31
N SER A 109 -12.89 9.51 11.92
CA SER A 109 -12.82 8.77 13.19
C SER A 109 -13.65 7.46 13.20
N HIS A 110 -14.00 6.95 12.02
CA HIS A 110 -14.84 5.77 11.87
C HIS A 110 -14.08 4.50 12.26
N HIS A 111 -14.78 3.55 12.88
CA HIS A 111 -14.22 2.26 13.26
C HIS A 111 -14.48 1.25 12.15
N PHE A 112 -13.58 1.20 11.16
CA PHE A 112 -13.68 0.23 10.07
C PHE A 112 -13.44 -1.19 10.55
N ARG A 113 -13.77 -2.17 9.70
CA ARG A 113 -13.36 -3.57 9.93
C ARG A 113 -11.86 -3.66 10.14
N PHE A 114 -11.07 -2.90 9.37
CA PHE A 114 -9.62 -2.76 9.54
C PHE A 114 -9.13 -1.86 10.69
N GLY A 115 -10.03 -1.36 11.53
CA GLY A 115 -9.70 -0.49 12.67
C GLY A 115 -9.86 0.99 12.38
N LYS A 116 -9.71 1.81 13.42
CA LYS A 116 -9.79 3.27 13.35
C LYS A 116 -8.48 3.82 12.78
N ILE A 117 -8.54 4.68 11.78
CA ILE A 117 -7.36 5.41 11.30
C ILE A 117 -6.86 6.36 12.39
N PHE A 118 -5.57 6.32 12.68
CA PHE A 118 -4.93 7.19 13.67
C PHE A 118 -3.76 7.99 13.13
N ASP A 119 -3.27 7.68 11.93
CA ASP A 119 -2.24 8.47 11.25
C ASP A 119 -2.33 8.24 9.73
N TYR A 120 -1.71 9.13 8.95
CA TYR A 120 -1.63 9.07 7.48
C TYR A 120 -0.29 9.61 7.00
N GLU A 121 0.13 9.29 5.78
CA GLU A 121 1.43 9.74 5.21
C GLU A 121 2.62 9.56 6.19
N THR A 122 2.66 8.42 6.92
CA THR A 122 3.66 8.18 7.95
C THR A 122 5.02 7.87 7.32
N PRO A 123 6.06 8.70 7.56
CA PRO A 123 7.35 8.55 6.90
C PRO A 123 8.17 7.39 7.47
N LEU A 124 8.66 6.52 6.59
CA LEU A 124 9.56 5.41 6.97
C LEU A 124 10.99 5.85 7.24
N LYS A 125 11.40 6.98 6.66
CA LYS A 125 12.79 7.46 6.66
C LYS A 125 12.98 8.76 7.41
N GLU A 126 14.23 8.98 7.82
CA GLU A 126 14.63 10.15 8.57
C GLU A 126 15.05 11.36 7.70
N LYS A 127 15.62 11.07 6.52
CA LYS A 127 16.08 12.05 5.52
C LYS A 127 15.55 11.66 4.13
N GLU A 128 15.14 12.66 3.34
CA GLU A 128 14.54 12.52 2.00
C GLU A 128 15.48 11.95 0.90
N ALA A 129 16.69 11.53 1.25
CA ALA A 129 17.73 11.21 0.26
C ALA A 129 17.62 9.84 -0.44
N SER A 130 16.48 9.12 -0.38
CA SER A 130 16.25 7.92 -1.25
C SER A 130 14.85 7.32 -1.16
N GLY A 131 14.21 7.11 -2.31
CA GLY A 131 13.52 5.88 -2.74
C GLY A 131 12.28 5.32 -2.03
N ILE A 132 12.36 5.05 -0.74
CA ILE A 132 11.28 4.36 0.01
C ILE A 132 10.28 5.43 0.42
N GLY A 133 9.00 5.21 0.11
CA GLY A 133 7.91 6.15 0.35
C GLY A 133 7.45 6.23 1.80
N GLU A 134 6.26 6.78 1.95
CA GLU A 134 5.51 6.95 3.19
C GLU A 134 4.42 5.88 3.25
N ILE A 135 4.01 5.50 4.45
CA ILE A 135 2.83 4.64 4.64
C ILE A 135 1.60 5.52 4.46
N ASP A 136 0.68 5.15 3.57
CA ASP A 136 -0.48 5.99 3.27
C ASP A 136 -1.37 6.17 4.50
N LEU A 137 -1.66 5.09 5.24
CA LEU A 137 -2.57 5.09 6.38
C LEU A 137 -2.11 4.11 7.48
N LEU A 138 -2.30 4.51 8.73
CA LEU A 138 -2.18 3.63 9.91
C LEU A 138 -3.53 3.47 10.59
N SER A 139 -3.90 2.23 10.86
CA SER A 139 -5.14 1.90 11.59
C SER A 139 -4.88 1.08 12.84
N LYS A 140 -5.78 1.16 13.82
CA LYS A 140 -5.75 0.34 15.03
C LYS A 140 -7.09 -0.33 15.29
N ARG A 141 -7.08 -1.65 15.51
CA ARG A 141 -8.18 -2.41 16.13
C ARG A 141 -7.61 -3.37 17.15
N ASN A 142 -8.14 -3.36 18.37
CA ASN A 142 -7.61 -4.19 19.46
C ASN A 142 -6.08 -4.05 19.55
N GLU A 143 -5.36 -5.16 19.53
CA GLU A 143 -3.90 -5.25 19.52
C GLU A 143 -3.32 -5.40 18.10
N GLU A 144 -4.05 -5.02 17.05
CA GLU A 144 -3.57 -5.01 15.68
C GLU A 144 -3.37 -3.58 15.16
N VAL A 145 -2.22 -3.35 14.51
CA VAL A 145 -1.94 -2.13 13.75
C VAL A 145 -1.90 -2.47 12.26
N GLY A 146 -2.80 -1.86 11.49
CA GLY A 146 -2.82 -1.95 10.04
C GLY A 146 -1.81 -0.99 9.42
N ILE A 147 -0.94 -1.53 8.57
CA ILE A 147 -0.05 -0.77 7.67
C ILE A 147 -0.72 -0.78 6.30
N ILE A 148 -1.37 0.32 5.94
CA ILE A 148 -2.30 0.37 4.81
C ILE A 148 -1.66 1.12 3.64
N GLU A 149 -1.63 0.46 2.48
CA GLU A 149 -1.39 1.10 1.17
C GLU A 149 -2.73 1.39 0.50
N LEU A 150 -2.96 2.66 0.15
CA LEU A 150 -4.15 3.15 -0.51
C LEU A 150 -3.88 3.30 -2.01
N LYS A 151 -4.77 2.74 -2.84
CA LYS A 151 -4.74 2.94 -4.30
C LYS A 151 -6.12 3.28 -4.82
N ILE A 152 -6.34 4.44 -5.41
CA ILE A 152 -7.67 4.85 -5.89
C ILE A 152 -7.74 5.14 -7.39
N GLY A 153 -6.59 5.11 -8.08
CA GLY A 153 -6.56 5.50 -9.47
C GLY A 153 -7.30 4.53 -10.39
N LYS A 154 -8.06 5.09 -11.32
CA LYS A 154 -8.72 4.36 -12.42
C LYS A 154 -7.76 4.00 -13.56
N SER A 155 -6.50 4.45 -13.48
CA SER A 155 -5.48 4.26 -14.51
C SER A 155 -4.39 3.34 -14.03
N GLN A 156 -3.78 2.56 -14.92
CA GLN A 156 -2.78 1.55 -14.54
C GLN A 156 -1.42 2.10 -14.10
N LYS A 157 -1.21 3.43 -14.11
CA LYS A 157 0.11 4.04 -13.87
C LYS A 157 0.40 4.13 -12.37
N GLY A 158 0.98 3.07 -11.80
CA GLY A 158 1.37 3.02 -10.39
C GLY A 158 0.26 2.53 -9.44
N GLU A 159 -0.93 2.28 -9.97
CA GLU A 159 -2.15 2.01 -9.19
C GLU A 159 -2.52 0.51 -9.17
N THR A 160 -1.53 -0.37 -9.31
CA THR A 160 -1.78 -1.81 -9.45
C THR A 160 -1.78 -2.49 -8.08
N LEU A 161 -2.58 -3.56 -7.93
CA LEU A 161 -2.54 -4.42 -6.74
C LEU A 161 -1.14 -4.94 -6.47
N PHE A 162 -0.40 -5.31 -7.52
CA PHE A 162 0.97 -5.81 -7.38
C PHE A 162 1.89 -4.80 -6.74
N ARG A 163 1.81 -3.52 -7.13
CA ARG A 163 2.60 -2.47 -6.52
C ARG A 163 2.24 -2.26 -5.04
N ALA A 164 0.94 -2.14 -4.73
CA ALA A 164 0.47 -2.00 -3.36
C ALA A 164 0.89 -3.17 -2.47
N LEU A 165 0.85 -4.40 -3.00
CA LEU A 165 1.36 -5.58 -2.31
C LEU A 165 2.86 -5.48 -1.96
N MET A 166 3.69 -5.02 -2.91
CA MET A 166 5.13 -4.88 -2.66
C MET A 166 5.42 -3.79 -1.63
N GLU A 167 4.73 -2.66 -1.71
CA GLU A 167 4.84 -1.54 -0.76
C GLU A 167 4.39 -1.98 0.64
N ALA A 168 3.17 -2.49 0.80
CA ALA A 168 2.64 -2.99 2.08
C ALA A 168 3.53 -4.09 2.69
N TYR A 169 4.00 -5.05 1.88
CA TYR A 169 4.93 -6.10 2.34
C TYR A 169 6.21 -5.49 2.89
N THR A 170 6.81 -4.57 2.14
CA THR A 170 8.10 -3.96 2.51
C THR A 170 7.95 -3.08 3.73
N PHE A 171 6.95 -2.20 3.75
CA PHE A 171 6.76 -1.22 4.81
C PHE A 171 6.45 -1.89 6.14
N THR A 172 5.60 -2.92 6.13
CA THR A 172 5.27 -3.68 7.34
C THR A 172 6.50 -4.38 7.91
N LYS A 173 7.33 -5.03 7.07
CA LYS A 173 8.62 -5.61 7.51
C LYS A 173 9.54 -4.55 8.13
N LEU A 174 9.60 -3.37 7.52
CA LEU A 174 10.47 -2.29 7.95
C LEU A 174 10.06 -1.71 9.29
N ILE A 175 8.76 -1.42 9.46
CA ILE A 175 8.19 -0.97 10.73
C ILE A 175 8.37 -2.04 11.81
N ASN A 176 8.20 -3.32 11.49
CA ASN A 176 8.42 -4.40 12.45
C ASN A 176 9.86 -4.42 12.99
N LYS A 177 10.86 -4.08 12.17
CA LYS A 177 12.26 -3.90 12.63
C LYS A 177 12.48 -2.67 13.53
N ARG A 178 11.47 -1.82 13.70
CA ARG A 178 11.44 -0.62 14.56
C ARG A 178 10.24 -0.62 15.49
N LYS A 179 9.66 -1.80 15.77
CA LYS A 179 8.42 -1.98 16.53
C LYS A 179 8.41 -1.23 17.86
N GLU A 180 9.46 -1.38 18.67
CA GLU A 180 9.56 -0.71 19.98
C GLU A 180 9.51 0.81 19.88
N LYS A 181 10.25 1.38 18.91
CA LYS A 181 10.24 2.82 18.65
C LYS A 181 8.88 3.27 18.13
N PHE A 182 8.29 2.54 17.18
CA PHE A 182 6.97 2.84 16.65
C PHE A 182 5.91 2.85 17.76
N ILE A 183 5.92 1.84 18.64
CA ILE A 183 5.04 1.77 19.81
C ILE A 183 5.23 2.98 20.72
N LYS A 184 6.49 3.32 21.04
CA LYS A 184 6.82 4.46 21.89
C LYS A 184 6.37 5.79 21.28
N ASP A 185 6.67 6.02 20.02
CA ASP A 185 6.41 7.27 19.31
C ASP A 185 4.90 7.56 19.27
N PHE A 186 4.07 6.55 19.04
CA PHE A 186 2.60 6.68 19.03
C PHE A 186 1.92 6.42 20.38
N GLY A 187 2.69 6.18 21.46
CA GLY A 187 2.13 5.87 22.78
C GLY A 187 1.23 4.62 22.82
N LEU A 188 1.53 3.62 21.99
CA LEU A 188 0.76 2.38 21.91
C LEU A 188 1.07 1.42 23.06
N LYS A 189 0.20 0.44 23.29
CA LYS A 189 0.51 -0.69 24.19
C LYS A 189 1.57 -1.60 23.55
N ASN A 190 2.35 -2.29 24.38
CA ASN A 190 3.49 -3.10 23.91
C ASN A 190 3.08 -4.34 23.10
N GLU A 191 1.84 -4.80 23.22
CA GLU A 191 1.40 -6.09 22.68
C GLU A 191 0.76 -5.98 21.29
N ILE A 192 1.27 -5.12 20.40
CA ILE A 192 0.70 -5.00 19.05
C ILE A 192 1.25 -6.03 18.06
N SER A 193 0.43 -6.44 17.10
CA SER A 193 0.85 -7.13 15.87
C SER A 193 0.59 -6.26 14.65
N PHE A 194 1.56 -6.21 13.73
CA PHE A 194 1.36 -5.50 12.47
C PHE A 194 0.63 -6.36 11.45
N ARG A 195 -0.17 -5.72 10.60
CA ARG A 195 -0.88 -6.36 9.50
C ARG A 195 -0.73 -5.50 8.23
N PRO A 196 -0.20 -6.05 7.13
CA PRO A 196 -0.22 -5.33 5.86
C PRO A 196 -1.62 -5.34 5.25
N ILE A 197 -2.07 -4.20 4.77
CA ILE A 197 -3.41 -4.02 4.20
C ILE A 197 -3.30 -3.29 2.87
N VAL A 198 -4.06 -3.73 1.88
CA VAL A 198 -4.30 -2.94 0.66
C VAL A 198 -5.74 -2.45 0.67
N LEU A 199 -5.90 -1.14 0.54
CA LEU A 199 -7.18 -0.44 0.53
C LEU A 199 -7.39 0.26 -0.82
N THR A 200 -8.61 0.18 -1.37
CA THR A 200 -8.91 0.75 -2.69
C THR A 200 -10.36 1.21 -2.83
N LEU A 201 -10.72 1.76 -3.99
CA LEU A 201 -12.09 2.00 -4.43
C LEU A 201 -12.53 0.91 -5.43
N THR A 202 -13.81 0.56 -5.46
CA THR A 202 -14.35 -0.51 -6.32
C THR A 202 -14.18 -0.29 -7.82
N ASP A 203 -14.07 0.96 -8.26
CA ASP A 203 -13.86 1.31 -9.66
C ASP A 203 -12.39 1.55 -10.03
N SER A 204 -11.45 1.26 -9.11
CA SER A 204 -10.03 1.44 -9.34
C SER A 204 -9.43 0.29 -10.17
N PHE A 205 -8.26 0.54 -10.74
CA PHE A 205 -7.48 -0.52 -11.40
C PHE A 205 -6.96 -1.59 -10.42
N CYS A 206 -6.71 -1.20 -9.16
CA CYS A 206 -6.31 -2.12 -8.10
C CYS A 206 -7.45 -3.11 -7.78
N ALA A 207 -8.70 -2.63 -7.68
CA ALA A 207 -9.87 -3.47 -7.44
C ALA A 207 -10.10 -4.47 -8.58
N GLU A 208 -9.91 -4.08 -9.85
CA GLU A 208 -9.95 -5.01 -10.98
C GLU A 208 -8.95 -6.18 -10.78
N ASN A 209 -7.73 -5.88 -10.33
CA ASN A 209 -6.71 -6.90 -10.07
C ASN A 209 -7.07 -7.78 -8.85
N MET A 210 -7.72 -7.22 -7.82
CA MET A 210 -8.24 -8.00 -6.68
C MET A 210 -9.35 -8.97 -7.13
N HIS A 211 -10.25 -8.54 -8.00
CA HIS A 211 -11.25 -9.44 -8.60
C HIS A 211 -10.60 -10.55 -9.42
N MET A 212 -9.55 -10.25 -10.19
CA MET A 212 -8.79 -11.28 -10.91
C MET A 212 -8.18 -12.32 -9.96
N LEU A 213 -7.64 -11.87 -8.82
CA LEU A 213 -7.07 -12.74 -7.79
C LEU A 213 -8.13 -13.70 -7.20
N VAL A 214 -9.26 -13.16 -6.74
CA VAL A 214 -10.34 -13.97 -6.13
C VAL A 214 -10.96 -14.94 -7.12
N ASN A 215 -11.12 -14.55 -8.39
CA ASN A 215 -11.68 -15.40 -9.43
C ASN A 215 -10.68 -16.43 -10.00
N GLY A 216 -9.48 -16.57 -9.42
CA GLY A 216 -8.49 -17.56 -9.86
C GLY A 216 -7.74 -17.20 -11.15
N ASN A 217 -7.86 -15.96 -11.64
CA ASN A 217 -7.22 -15.48 -12.86
C ASN A 217 -5.81 -14.90 -12.65
N ALA A 218 -5.27 -15.05 -11.44
CA ALA A 218 -3.92 -14.61 -11.05
C ALA A 218 -3.20 -15.65 -10.16
N PRO A 219 -3.01 -16.91 -10.62
CA PRO A 219 -2.51 -17.99 -9.78
C PRO A 219 -1.10 -17.76 -9.25
N ASN A 220 -0.16 -17.25 -10.05
CA ASN A 220 1.20 -16.95 -9.56
C ASN A 220 1.18 -15.80 -8.54
N LEU A 221 0.30 -14.81 -8.71
CA LEU A 221 0.13 -13.76 -7.70
C LEU A 221 -0.43 -14.34 -6.39
N LYS A 222 -1.43 -15.23 -6.46
CA LYS A 222 -1.99 -15.93 -5.30
C LYS A 222 -0.90 -16.72 -4.56
N ASP A 223 -0.12 -17.51 -5.28
CA ASP A 223 0.99 -18.29 -4.71
C ASP A 223 2.05 -17.39 -4.07
N LEU A 224 2.34 -16.24 -4.69
CA LEU A 224 3.28 -15.27 -4.14
C LEU A 224 2.77 -14.69 -2.82
N ILE A 225 1.49 -14.32 -2.74
CA ILE A 225 0.86 -13.81 -1.50
C ILE A 225 0.91 -14.88 -0.40
N ILE A 226 0.62 -16.15 -0.73
CA ILE A 226 0.74 -17.26 0.22
C ILE A 226 2.17 -17.39 0.75
N LYS A 227 3.17 -17.33 -0.14
CA LYS A 227 4.59 -17.40 0.23
C LYS A 227 5.03 -16.19 1.06
N MET A 228 4.51 -14.99 0.76
CA MET A 228 4.71 -13.78 1.56
C MET A 228 4.12 -13.93 2.96
N ASN A 229 2.86 -14.36 3.09
CA ASN A 229 2.21 -14.60 4.39
C ASN A 229 2.97 -15.62 5.23
N ALA A 230 3.44 -16.72 4.62
CA ALA A 230 4.25 -17.72 5.30
C ALA A 230 5.58 -17.14 5.82
N HIS A 231 6.15 -16.14 5.13
CA HIS A 231 7.32 -15.41 5.62
C HIS A 231 6.95 -14.40 6.72
N LEU A 232 5.89 -13.61 6.55
CA LEU A 232 5.41 -12.64 7.55
C LEU A 232 5.13 -13.32 8.90
N ALA A 233 4.51 -14.50 8.88
CA ALA A 233 4.26 -15.29 10.08
C ALA A 233 5.55 -15.65 10.84
N LYS A 234 6.67 -15.91 10.14
CA LYS A 234 7.97 -16.22 10.76
C LYS A 234 8.61 -15.03 11.48
N ILE A 235 8.13 -13.82 11.21
CA ILE A 235 8.59 -12.57 11.84
C ILE A 235 7.45 -11.89 12.61
N GLU A 236 6.45 -12.67 13.03
CA GLU A 236 5.34 -12.23 13.90
C GLU A 236 4.47 -11.11 13.30
N ILE A 237 4.38 -11.07 11.97
CA ILE A 237 3.47 -10.19 11.24
C ILE A 237 2.26 -10.99 10.76
N LEU A 238 1.08 -10.41 10.90
CA LEU A 238 -0.19 -11.00 10.49
C LEU A 238 -0.31 -11.06 8.95
N PRO A 239 -1.14 -11.96 8.39
CA PRO A 239 -1.31 -12.08 6.95
C PRO A 239 -2.02 -10.87 6.34
N PHE A 240 -1.82 -10.69 5.04
CA PHE A 240 -2.47 -9.65 4.23
C PHE A 240 -3.99 -9.66 4.35
N GLU A 241 -4.57 -8.46 4.40
CA GLU A 241 -5.98 -8.20 4.16
C GLU A 241 -6.19 -7.20 3.01
N PHE A 242 -7.32 -7.34 2.34
CA PHE A 242 -7.66 -6.58 1.13
C PHE A 242 -9.07 -6.02 1.28
N TYR A 243 -9.19 -4.71 1.09
CA TYR A 243 -10.44 -3.99 1.25
C TYR A 243 -10.69 -3.04 0.09
N ALA A 244 -11.96 -2.92 -0.32
CA ALA A 244 -12.41 -1.87 -1.23
C ALA A 244 -13.63 -1.14 -0.65
N PHE A 245 -13.61 0.18 -0.72
CA PHE A 245 -14.80 1.01 -0.53
C PHE A 245 -15.55 1.16 -1.85
N ASP A 246 -16.87 1.28 -1.75
CA ASP A 246 -17.68 1.66 -2.90
C ASP A 246 -17.23 3.03 -3.43
N SER A 247 -17.08 3.09 -4.75
CA SER A 247 -16.78 4.29 -5.50
C SER A 247 -17.95 5.28 -5.59
N GLU A 248 -19.17 4.87 -5.21
CA GLU A 248 -20.34 5.75 -5.19
C GLU A 248 -20.24 6.79 -4.04
N ASN A 249 -19.88 8.02 -4.42
CA ASN A 249 -20.00 9.27 -3.63
C ASN A 249 -19.12 9.48 -2.37
N PRO A 250 -17.77 9.45 -2.43
CA PRO A 250 -16.94 10.13 -1.44
C PRO A 250 -16.79 11.62 -1.79
N ALA A 251 -17.89 12.39 -1.82
CA ALA A 251 -17.76 13.84 -1.95
C ALA A 251 -17.07 14.41 -0.70
N LEU A 252 -16.12 15.31 -0.91
CA LEU A 252 -15.30 15.90 0.16
C LEU A 252 -15.66 17.36 0.32
N LYS A 253 -15.76 17.82 1.57
CA LYS A 253 -15.85 19.22 1.91
C LYS A 253 -14.80 19.60 2.94
N GLN A 254 -14.55 20.89 3.08
CA GLN A 254 -13.80 21.43 4.19
C GLN A 254 -14.78 21.90 5.27
N ASP A 255 -14.52 21.54 6.53
CA ASP A 255 -15.30 22.07 7.66
C ASP A 255 -14.83 23.47 8.08
N GLU A 256 -15.51 24.06 9.07
CA GLU A 256 -15.21 25.40 9.59
C GLU A 256 -13.80 25.52 10.20
N GLN A 257 -13.18 24.39 10.56
CA GLN A 257 -11.84 24.33 11.14
C GLN A 257 -10.77 24.00 10.09
N GLY A 258 -11.14 23.93 8.80
CA GLY A 258 -10.22 23.64 7.72
C GLY A 258 -9.93 22.16 7.49
N LYS A 259 -10.64 21.25 8.17
CA LYS A 259 -10.43 19.80 8.02
C LYS A 259 -11.16 19.26 6.81
N ILE A 260 -10.56 18.29 6.14
CA ILE A 260 -11.17 17.59 5.01
C ILE A 260 -12.04 16.47 5.55
N ILE A 261 -13.34 16.52 5.26
CA ILE A 261 -14.32 15.54 5.71
C ILE A 261 -15.20 15.09 4.56
N PHE A 262 -15.88 13.97 4.77
CA PHE A 262 -16.89 13.50 3.82
C PHE A 262 -18.16 14.35 3.94
N GLU A 263 -18.72 14.76 2.81
CA GLU A 263 -20.03 15.42 2.76
C GLU A 263 -21.15 14.50 3.25
N ASN A 264 -21.05 13.23 2.87
CA ASN A 264 -21.98 12.19 3.24
C ASN A 264 -21.22 10.98 3.79
N SER A 265 -21.27 10.77 5.11
CA SER A 265 -20.61 9.65 5.77
C SER A 265 -21.21 8.28 5.44
N LYS A 266 -22.35 8.20 4.74
CA LYS A 266 -22.97 6.92 4.36
C LYS A 266 -22.04 6.04 3.52
N PHE A 267 -21.13 6.61 2.73
CA PHE A 267 -20.18 5.80 1.96
C PHE A 267 -19.24 4.98 2.88
N LEU A 268 -19.04 5.39 4.14
CA LEU A 268 -18.31 4.60 5.16
C LEU A 268 -19.13 3.39 5.64
N GLU A 269 -20.46 3.48 5.58
CA GLU A 269 -21.39 2.40 5.89
C GLU A 269 -21.60 1.45 4.71
N VAL A 270 -21.26 1.89 3.49
CA VAL A 270 -21.30 1.04 2.29
C VAL A 270 -20.26 -0.08 2.41
N ARG A 271 -20.63 -1.26 1.93
CA ARG A 271 -19.90 -2.52 2.14
C ARG A 271 -18.41 -2.38 1.81
N VAL A 272 -17.59 -2.36 2.85
CA VAL A 272 -16.17 -2.71 2.75
C VAL A 272 -16.11 -4.14 2.20
N MET A 273 -15.78 -4.29 0.92
CA MET A 273 -15.64 -5.61 0.31
C MET A 273 -14.31 -6.22 0.75
N GLU A 274 -14.41 -7.33 1.46
CA GLU A 274 -13.27 -8.15 1.86
C GLU A 274 -13.00 -9.17 0.74
N TYR A 275 -11.80 -9.15 0.19
CA TYR A 275 -11.40 -10.14 -0.81
C TYR A 275 -10.73 -11.31 -0.11
N ASP A 276 -11.46 -12.42 0.05
CA ASP A 276 -10.86 -13.66 0.54
C ASP A 276 -10.17 -14.39 -0.61
N TYR A 277 -8.85 -14.37 -0.59
CA TYR A 277 -7.98 -15.02 -1.57
C TYR A 277 -7.49 -16.38 -1.09
N ARG A 278 -7.81 -16.78 0.15
CA ARG A 278 -7.34 -18.03 0.76
C ARG A 278 -7.98 -19.22 0.08
#